data_AF-A0A832GPP5-F1
#
_entry.id   AF-A0A832GPP5-F1
#
_cell.length_a   1.000
_cell.length_b   1.000
_cell.length_c   1.000
_cell.angle_alpha   90.00
_cell.angle_beta   90.00
_cell.angle_gamma   90.00
#
_symmetry.space_group_name_H-M   'P 1'
#
loop_
_entity.id
_entity.type
_entity.pdbx_description
1 polymer ?
#
loop_
_entity_poly.entity_id
_entity_poly.type
_entity_poly.pdbx_seq_one_letter_code
_entity_poly.pdbx_strand_id
1 'polypeptide(L)'
;MLQEAYLVPATFNFKVRKGANQICIECFWLGLGSIEVKIQALNKVYTEKDMKITERTIINVSGLNVEYHCYKKCLLSIPSPAEDEFWRLELTLLNVPEYQLIIEVS
;
A
#
# COMPACT_ATOMS: atom_id res chain seq x y z
N MET A 1 1.08 22.82 -18.73
CA MET A 1 1.07 21.49 -19.38
C MET A 1 0.32 20.55 -18.45
N LEU A 2 -0.76 19.92 -18.91
CA LEU A 2 -1.41 18.86 -18.14
C LEU A 2 -0.47 17.64 -18.19
N GLN A 3 0.03 17.22 -17.03
CA GLN A 3 0.82 15.99 -16.93
C GLN A 3 -0.11 14.82 -17.27
N GLU A 4 0.24 14.02 -18.28
CA GLU A 4 -0.52 12.83 -18.63
C GLU A 4 -0.52 11.86 -17.44
N ALA A 5 -1.70 11.31 -17.14
CA ALA A 5 -1.82 10.34 -16.07
C ALA A 5 -1.06 9.06 -16.47
N TYR A 6 -0.13 8.61 -15.62
CA TYR A 6 0.62 7.37 -15.87
C TYR A 6 0.33 6.33 -14.79
N LEU A 7 0.24 5.07 -15.23
CA LEU A 7 -0.10 3.91 -14.42
C LEU A 7 1.09 2.95 -14.39
N VAL A 8 1.58 2.60 -13.19
CA VAL A 8 2.70 1.67 -13.05
C VAL A 8 2.32 0.56 -12.07
N PRO A 9 2.39 -0.73 -12.48
CA PRO A 9 2.28 -1.83 -11.54
C PRO A 9 3.60 -2.04 -10.79
N ALA A 10 3.53 -2.35 -9.50
CA ALA A 10 4.69 -2.78 -8.72
C ALA A 10 4.34 -4.02 -7.88
N THR A 11 5.32 -4.93 -7.74
CA THR A 11 5.08 -6.24 -7.11
C THR A 11 6.20 -6.59 -6.14
N PHE A 12 5.85 -7.02 -4.93
CA PHE A 12 6.78 -7.37 -3.87
C PHE A 12 6.37 -8.68 -3.20
N ASN A 13 7.31 -9.56 -2.88
CA ASN A 13 7.04 -10.76 -2.09
C ASN A 13 7.39 -10.52 -0.63
N PHE A 14 6.59 -11.05 0.29
CA PHE A 14 6.85 -10.98 1.73
C PHE A 14 6.42 -12.27 2.41
N LYS A 15 7.00 -12.54 3.58
CA LYS A 15 6.73 -13.76 4.34
C LYS A 15 5.63 -13.51 5.37
N VAL A 16 4.61 -14.36 5.36
CA VAL A 16 3.59 -14.42 6.41
C VAL A 16 3.92 -15.61 7.32
N ARG A 17 4.19 -15.33 8.59
CA ARG A 17 4.58 -16.37 9.54
C ARG A 17 3.37 -17.16 10.01
N LYS A 18 3.59 -18.43 10.34
CA LYS A 18 2.61 -19.26 11.04
C LYS A 18 2.02 -18.51 12.23
N GLY A 19 0.70 -18.51 12.34
CA GLY A 19 -0.03 -17.88 13.44
C GLY A 19 -0.36 -16.40 13.26
N ALA A 20 0.30 -15.69 12.33
CA ALA A 20 -0.01 -14.28 12.05
C ALA A 20 -1.47 -14.11 11.65
N ASN A 21 -2.15 -13.11 12.18
CA ASN A 21 -3.58 -12.88 11.95
C ASN A 21 -3.87 -11.49 11.38
N GLN A 22 -2.84 -10.67 11.21
CA GLN A 22 -2.96 -9.33 10.68
C GLN A 22 -1.77 -8.97 9.80
N ILE A 23 -2.07 -8.23 8.74
CA ILE A 23 -1.10 -7.62 7.84
C ILE A 23 -1.40 -6.12 7.78
N CYS A 24 -0.39 -5.30 7.97
CA CYS A 24 -0.48 -3.85 7.82
C CYS A 24 0.46 -3.40 6.70
N ILE A 25 -0.10 -2.76 5.68
CA ILE A 25 0.66 -2.11 4.61
C ILE A 25 0.57 -0.61 4.80
N GLU A 26 1.71 0.05 4.89
CA GLU A 26 1.79 1.51 4.93
C GLU A 26 2.50 2.02 3.69
N CYS A 27 1.86 2.96 3.00
CA CYS A 27 2.36 3.60 1.80
C CYS A 27 2.54 5.09 2.07
N PHE A 28 3.68 5.63 1.67
CA PHE A 28 3.97 7.07 1.72
C PHE A 28 4.40 7.53 0.33
N TRP A 29 3.87 8.64 -0.19
CA TRP A 29 4.28 9.16 -1.49
C TRP A 29 4.18 10.68 -1.58
N LEU A 30 4.88 11.25 -2.55
CA LEU A 30 4.83 12.67 -2.87
C LEU A 30 3.80 12.96 -3.97
N GLY A 31 3.15 14.11 -3.85
CA GLY A 31 2.15 14.59 -4.80
C GLY A 31 0.73 14.07 -4.53
N LEU A 32 -0.15 14.33 -5.50
CA LEU A 32 -1.58 14.02 -5.43
C LEU A 32 -1.95 12.73 -6.18
N GLY A 33 -0.97 11.88 -6.48
CA GLY A 33 -1.21 10.55 -7.03
C GLY A 33 -1.93 9.63 -6.05
N SER A 34 -2.16 8.39 -6.47
CA SER A 34 -2.75 7.35 -5.63
C SER A 34 -2.06 6.01 -5.79
N ILE A 35 -2.14 5.19 -4.73
CA ILE A 35 -1.65 3.82 -4.69
C ILE A 35 -2.83 2.92 -4.34
N GLU A 36 -3.18 1.96 -5.19
CA GLU A 36 -4.12 0.89 -4.86
C GLU A 36 -3.37 -0.34 -4.37
N VAL A 37 -3.85 -0.98 -3.29
CA VAL A 37 -3.22 -2.15 -2.69
C VAL A 37 -4.01 -3.43 -2.96
N LYS A 38 -3.32 -4.48 -3.41
CA LYS A 38 -3.85 -5.85 -3.53
C LYS A 38 -2.85 -6.84 -2.95
N ILE A 39 -3.33 -7.85 -2.23
CA ILE A 39 -2.50 -8.91 -1.66
C ILE A 39 -2.96 -10.25 -2.23
N GLN A 40 -2.03 -10.97 -2.82
CA GLN A 40 -2.21 -12.33 -3.33
C GLN A 40 -1.64 -13.32 -2.31
N ALA A 41 -2.53 -14.04 -1.63
CA ALA A 41 -2.20 -15.23 -0.86
C ALA A 41 -2.29 -16.48 -1.78
N LEU A 42 -1.97 -17.66 -1.22
CA LEU A 42 -1.98 -18.91 -1.97
C LEU A 42 -3.36 -19.22 -2.60
N ASN A 43 -4.44 -19.03 -1.82
CA ASN A 43 -5.79 -19.43 -2.19
C ASN A 43 -6.81 -18.28 -2.19
N LYS A 44 -6.37 -17.05 -1.92
CA LYS A 44 -7.25 -15.89 -1.84
C LYS A 44 -6.56 -14.62 -2.33
N VAL A 45 -7.33 -13.77 -2.99
CA VAL A 45 -6.94 -12.41 -3.32
C VAL A 45 -7.66 -11.47 -2.36
N TYR A 46 -6.91 -10.59 -1.72
CA TYR A 46 -7.42 -9.53 -0.88
C TYR A 46 -7.25 -8.20 -1.60
N THR A 47 -8.33 -7.43 -1.68
CA THR A 47 -8.36 -6.09 -2.27
C THR A 47 -8.58 -5.06 -1.18
N GLU A 48 -8.52 -3.77 -1.52
CA GLU A 48 -8.87 -2.68 -0.60
C GLU A 48 -10.27 -2.83 0.02
N LYS A 49 -11.21 -3.55 -0.61
CA LYS A 49 -12.53 -3.87 -0.04
C LYS A 49 -12.49 -4.81 1.16
N ASP A 50 -11.44 -5.62 1.27
CA ASP A 50 -11.21 -6.55 2.38
C ASP A 50 -10.43 -5.90 3.53
N MET A 51 -10.02 -4.63 3.38
CA MET A 51 -9.09 -3.95 4.27
C MET A 51 -9.78 -2.79 4.99
N LYS A 52 -9.34 -2.52 6.22
CA LYS A 52 -9.62 -1.23 6.85
C LYS A 52 -8.58 -0.23 6.37
N ILE A 53 -9.03 0.77 5.63
CA ILE A 53 -8.18 1.81 5.05
C ILE A 53 -8.18 3.04 5.94
N THR A 54 -7.03 3.66 6.11
CA THR A 54 -6.88 5.00 6.71
C THR A 54 -5.95 5.81 5.83
N GLU A 55 -6.40 6.99 5.41
CA GLU A 55 -5.61 7.89 4.57
C GLU A 55 -5.35 9.20 5.31
N ARG A 56 -4.20 9.80 4.99
CA ARG A 56 -3.83 11.14 5.45
C ARG A 56 -3.11 11.86 4.33
N THR A 57 -3.44 13.13 4.16
CA THR A 57 -2.67 14.06 3.32
C THR A 57 -2.07 15.12 4.22
N ILE A 58 -0.76 15.33 4.10
CA ILE A 58 -0.01 16.39 4.76
C ILE A 58 0.30 17.42 3.68
N ILE A 59 -0.06 18.68 3.93
CA ILE A 59 0.19 19.79 3.02
C ILE A 59 1.24 20.67 3.69
N ASN A 60 2.45 20.67 3.14
CA ASN A 60 3.55 21.51 3.59
C ASN A 60 3.58 22.79 2.75
N VAL A 61 3.53 23.95 3.41
CA VAL A 61 3.54 25.26 2.74
C VAL A 61 4.76 26.04 3.21
N SER A 62 5.61 26.43 2.26
CA SER A 62 6.80 27.24 2.50
C SER A 62 6.89 28.37 1.46
N GLY A 63 6.49 29.58 1.86
CA GLY A 63 6.33 30.69 0.92
C GLY A 63 5.25 30.39 -0.13
N LEU A 64 5.62 30.43 -1.41
CA LEU A 64 4.74 30.07 -2.54
C LEU A 64 4.83 28.58 -2.92
N ASN A 65 5.70 27.81 -2.27
CA ASN A 65 5.85 26.38 -2.53
C ASN A 65 4.83 25.59 -1.71
N VAL A 66 4.13 24.67 -2.38
CA VAL A 66 3.17 23.75 -1.76
C VAL A 66 3.59 22.32 -2.11
N GLU A 67 3.84 21.52 -1.08
CA GLU A 67 4.19 20.11 -1.20
C GLU A 67 3.11 19.24 -0.56
N TYR A 68 2.73 18.17 -1.26
CA TYR A 68 1.76 17.20 -0.78
C TYR A 68 2.49 15.91 -0.45
N HIS A 69 2.34 15.46 0.80
CA HIS A 69 2.78 14.14 1.23
C HIS A 69 1.55 13.33 1.58
N CYS A 70 1.38 12.20 0.91
CA CYS A 70 0.25 11.33 1.11
C CYS A 70 0.67 10.07 1.86
N TYR A 71 -0.23 9.57 2.69
CA TYR A 71 -0.08 8.36 3.47
C TYR A 71 -1.35 7.53 3.35
N LYS A 72 -1.18 6.22 3.13
CA LYS A 72 -2.25 5.22 3.17
C LYS A 72 -1.81 4.07 4.07
N LYS A 73 -2.68 3.69 5.00
CA LYS A 73 -2.56 2.48 5.82
C LYS A 73 -3.67 1.52 5.45
N CYS A 74 -3.30 0.31 5.05
CA CYS A 74 -4.22 -0.78 4.77
C CYS A 74 -4.03 -1.86 5.83
N LEU A 75 -5.05 -2.07 6.67
CA LEU A 75 -5.05 -3.10 7.69
C LEU A 75 -5.93 -4.26 7.26
N LEU A 76 -5.33 -5.43 7.08
CA LEU A 76 -6.00 -6.65 6.68
C LEU A 76 -6.00 -7.66 7.82
N SER A 77 -7.18 -8.14 8.21
CA SER A 77 -7.30 -9.31 9.08
C SER A 77 -7.33 -10.58 8.25
N ILE A 78 -6.52 -11.58 8.62
CA ILE A 78 -6.38 -12.85 7.90
C ILE A 78 -6.65 -14.04 8.83
N PRO A 79 -7.14 -15.18 8.32
CA PRO A 79 -7.08 -16.41 9.07
C PRO A 79 -5.61 -16.80 9.32
N SER A 80 -5.29 -17.22 10.54
CA SER A 80 -3.92 -17.60 10.89
C SER A 80 -3.41 -18.76 10.04
N PRO A 81 -2.30 -18.58 9.29
CA PRO A 81 -1.71 -19.66 8.50
C PRO A 81 -1.23 -20.80 9.41
N ALA A 82 -1.39 -22.04 8.93
CA ALA A 82 -0.93 -23.24 9.63
C ALA A 82 0.60 -23.43 9.54
N GLU A 83 1.19 -22.88 8.48
CA GLU A 83 2.62 -22.90 8.16
C GLU A 83 3.08 -21.52 7.69
N ASP A 84 4.39 -21.34 7.54
CA ASP A 84 4.93 -20.12 6.96
C ASP A 84 4.61 -20.05 5.46
N GLU A 85 4.07 -18.92 5.01
CA GLU A 85 3.66 -18.71 3.62
C GLU A 85 4.41 -17.52 2.98
N PHE A 86 4.57 -17.56 1.65
CA PHE A 86 5.07 -16.42 0.88
C PHE A 86 3.92 -15.81 0.09
N TRP A 87 3.62 -14.56 0.40
CA TRP A 87 2.53 -13.81 -0.22
C TRP A 87 3.12 -12.70 -1.09
N ARG A 88 2.27 -12.17 -1.97
CA ARG A 88 2.65 -11.13 -2.92
C ARG A 88 1.79 -9.89 -2.71
N LEU A 89 2.44 -8.75 -2.53
CA LEU A 89 1.84 -7.42 -2.60
C LEU A 89 1.90 -6.95 -4.06
N GLU A 90 0.76 -6.51 -4.58
CA GLU A 90 0.64 -5.87 -5.89
C GLU A 90 0.08 -4.46 -5.69
N LEU A 91 0.74 -3.48 -6.29
CA LEU A 91 0.35 -2.09 -6.25
C LEU A 91 -0.02 -1.59 -7.63
N THR A 92 -1.07 -0.79 -7.71
CA THR A 92 -1.37 0.03 -8.89
C THR A 92 -1.06 1.48 -8.54
N LEU A 93 -0.03 2.06 -9.17
CA LEU A 93 0.42 3.42 -8.93
C LEU A 93 -0.14 4.36 -10.00
N LEU A 94 -0.84 5.41 -9.61
CA LEU A 94 -1.34 6.45 -10.51
C LEU A 94 -0.69 7.79 -10.18
N ASN A 95 0.14 8.32 -11.08
CA ASN A 95 0.86 9.58 -10.87
C ASN A 95 1.72 9.62 -9.59
N VAL A 96 2.32 8.48 -9.24
CA VAL A 96 3.19 8.34 -8.07
C VAL A 96 4.64 8.11 -8.52
N PRO A 97 5.48 9.15 -8.55
CA PRO A 97 6.85 9.03 -9.07
C PRO A 97 7.80 8.39 -8.05
N GLU A 98 7.56 8.66 -6.77
CA GLU A 98 8.36 8.17 -5.66
C GLU A 98 7.44 7.79 -4.50
N TYR A 99 7.72 6.65 -3.90
CA TYR A 99 6.97 6.13 -2.77
C TYR A 99 7.84 5.25 -1.86
N GLN A 100 7.42 5.15 -0.61
CA GLN A 100 7.97 4.25 0.39
C GLN A 100 6.88 3.29 0.87
N LEU A 101 7.25 2.04 1.11
CA LEU A 101 6.37 1.00 1.64
C LEU A 101 6.92 0.44 2.95
N ILE A 102 6.01 0.15 3.87
CA ILE A 102 6.27 -0.66 5.06
C ILE A 102 5.25 -1.80 5.08
N ILE A 103 5.75 -3.01 5.31
CA ILE A 103 4.92 -4.22 5.47
C ILE A 103 5.16 -4.76 6.87
N GLU A 104 4.12 -4.79 7.68
CA GLU A 104 4.11 -5.40 9.00
C GLU A 104 3.20 -6.63 8.98
N VAL A 105 3.67 -7.72 9.59
CA VAL A 105 2.92 -8.97 9.74
C VAL A 105 2.96 -9.37 11.21
N SER A 106 1.80 -9.56 11.83
CA SER A 106 1.63 -9.85 13.25
C SER A 106 0.63 -10.96 13.52
#